data_AF-A0AAE4ESQ2-F1
#
_entry.id   AF-A0AAE4ESQ2-F1
#
_cell.length_a   1.000
_cell.length_b   1.000
_cell.length_c   1.000
_cell.angle_alpha   90.00
_cell.angle_beta   90.00
_cell.angle_gamma   90.00
#
_symmetry.space_group_name_H-M   'P 1'
#
loop_
_entity.id
_entity.type
_entity.pdbx_description
1 polymer ?
#
loop_
_entity_poly.entity_id
_entity_poly.type
_entity_poly.pdbx_seq_one_letter_code
_entity_poly.pdbx_strand_id
1 'polypeptide(L)'
;MTSLLPFVADLPLVDHHCHGVVTRDVTRADFEAMLTEADAPSPLGTSLFDSLIGLAVRARCAPVLDLPEHAPAEVYLERRAELGAAEVARRFLRATGTTAFLLDGGFLPDALTTTPQFAELAGTRAHDVVRLEQVAEAVIGGTTAAGFAGAFADELGKRAATAVGLKSIAAYRVGLELAGERPSPAEVEAAAGRWLAAGGGRLADEVLHRHLVFTGLDLGLPVQFHVGYGDSDVDLHRCDPLLLTGLLRATRGRGVPILLLHNYPFHRHAAYLAQVFEHVFVDAGLITHNAGFRAPAVLAELLELAPFGKVLFSTDAFGLAELYHLGTALFRQGLSDFLRAALAADAMSEKDAVRLCALVGHENAKRIYRLEHV
;
A
#
# COMPACT_ATOMS: atom_id res chain seq x y z
N MET A 1 -3.65 16.51 20.84
CA MET A 1 -2.89 15.23 20.75
C MET A 1 -1.56 15.41 21.47
N THR A 2 -0.95 14.32 21.92
CA THR A 2 0.37 14.33 22.58
C THR A 2 1.45 14.80 21.59
N SER A 3 2.48 15.47 22.08
CA SER A 3 3.64 15.81 21.26
C SER A 3 4.34 14.53 20.80
N LEU A 4 4.86 14.55 19.57
CA LEU A 4 5.71 13.48 19.04
C LEU A 4 6.97 13.35 19.89
N LEU A 5 7.50 12.13 20.02
CA LEU A 5 8.85 11.94 20.55
C LEU A 5 9.85 12.56 19.56
N PRO A 6 10.89 13.29 20.00
CA PRO A 6 11.80 13.99 19.09
C PRO A 6 12.41 13.09 18.01
N PHE A 7 12.89 11.91 18.40
CA PHE A 7 13.47 10.93 17.45
C PHE A 7 12.43 10.29 16.51
N VAL A 8 11.13 10.40 16.80
CA VAL A 8 10.05 10.01 15.89
C VAL A 8 9.66 11.16 14.97
N ALA A 9 9.76 12.41 15.43
CA ALA A 9 9.49 13.59 14.61
C ALA A 9 10.50 13.71 13.45
N ASP A 10 11.78 13.45 13.73
CA ASP A 10 12.88 13.54 12.75
C ASP A 10 13.13 12.23 11.98
N LEU A 11 12.36 11.17 12.25
CA LEU A 11 12.55 9.84 11.65
C LEU A 11 12.43 9.89 10.11
N PRO A 12 13.44 9.47 9.33
CA PRO A 12 13.27 9.27 7.90
C PRO A 12 12.30 8.13 7.62
N LEU A 13 11.43 8.31 6.63
CA LEU A 13 10.50 7.26 6.20
C LEU A 13 10.81 6.80 4.77
N VAL A 14 10.56 5.52 4.49
CA VAL A 14 10.41 4.99 3.14
C VAL A 14 9.00 4.45 3.05
N ASP A 15 8.18 5.06 2.20
CA ASP A 15 6.83 4.60 1.94
C ASP A 15 6.90 3.45 0.93
N HIS A 16 6.84 2.22 1.44
CA HIS A 16 7.10 1.04 0.60
C HIS A 16 5.91 0.62 -0.26
N HIS A 17 4.74 1.26 -0.09
CA HIS A 17 3.58 1.01 -0.94
C HIS A 17 2.64 2.23 -0.96
N CYS A 18 2.52 2.83 -2.14
CA CYS A 18 1.59 3.92 -2.41
C CYS A 18 1.25 4.01 -3.91
N HIS A 19 0.44 5.00 -4.30
CA HIS A 19 -0.03 5.20 -5.67
C HIS A 19 0.12 6.64 -6.16
N GLY A 20 0.02 6.90 -7.46
CA GLY A 20 0.11 8.27 -7.97
C GLY A 20 -0.94 9.23 -7.39
N VAL A 21 -0.71 10.53 -7.54
CA VAL A 21 -1.67 11.59 -7.17
C VAL A 21 -2.40 12.10 -8.40
N VAL A 22 -3.55 12.75 -8.22
CA VAL A 22 -4.21 13.51 -9.29
C VAL A 22 -3.49 14.85 -9.50
N THR A 23 -3.34 15.26 -10.76
CA THR A 23 -2.72 16.54 -11.13
C THR A 23 -3.73 17.58 -11.60
N ARG A 24 -5.02 17.23 -11.62
CA ARG A 24 -6.13 18.13 -11.92
C ARG A 24 -6.75 18.69 -10.64
N ASP A 25 -7.38 19.85 -10.75
CA ASP A 25 -8.25 20.33 -9.70
C ASP A 25 -9.45 19.39 -9.52
N VAL A 26 -9.92 19.27 -8.28
CA VAL A 26 -10.92 18.30 -7.88
C VAL A 26 -12.12 19.03 -7.31
N THR A 27 -13.31 18.58 -7.71
CA THR A 27 -14.56 19.06 -7.12
C THR A 27 -14.72 18.50 -5.71
N ARG A 28 -15.69 19.01 -4.93
CA ARG A 28 -16.08 18.42 -3.64
C ARG A 28 -16.44 16.94 -3.78
N ALA A 29 -17.17 16.59 -4.84
CA ALA A 29 -17.57 15.21 -5.11
C ALA A 29 -16.37 14.32 -5.44
N ASP A 30 -15.45 14.77 -6.29
CA ASP A 30 -14.20 14.05 -6.56
C ASP A 30 -13.36 13.86 -5.29
N PHE A 31 -13.26 14.91 -4.46
CA PHE A 31 -12.49 14.87 -3.22
C PHE A 31 -13.07 13.83 -2.26
N GLU A 32 -14.37 13.88 -2.00
CA GLU A 32 -15.01 12.90 -1.11
C GLU A 32 -14.97 11.49 -1.70
N ALA A 33 -15.07 11.31 -3.02
CA ALA A 33 -14.92 10.00 -3.65
C ALA A 33 -13.54 9.37 -3.41
N MET A 34 -12.49 10.19 -3.26
CA MET A 34 -11.14 9.73 -2.94
C MET A 34 -10.85 9.64 -1.42
N LEU A 35 -11.83 9.93 -0.55
CA LEU A 35 -11.71 9.70 0.90
C LEU A 35 -12.28 8.34 1.34
N THR A 36 -12.69 7.50 0.38
CA THR A 36 -13.29 6.19 0.64
C THR A 36 -12.87 5.20 -0.44
N GLU A 37 -12.86 3.92 -0.07
CA GLU A 37 -12.71 2.82 -1.02
C GLU A 37 -14.02 2.51 -1.77
N ALA A 38 -15.16 3.07 -1.35
CA ALA A 38 -16.41 2.85 -2.06
C ALA A 38 -16.39 3.48 -3.47
N ASP A 39 -17.00 2.81 -4.45
CA ASP A 39 -17.11 3.30 -5.84
C ASP A 39 -17.63 4.74 -5.96
N ALA A 40 -18.50 5.13 -5.03
CA ALA A 40 -18.96 6.49 -4.86
C ALA A 40 -19.39 6.77 -3.41
N PRO A 41 -19.33 8.04 -2.96
CA PRO A 41 -19.98 8.45 -1.72
C PRO A 41 -21.46 8.09 -1.72
N SER A 42 -21.97 7.60 -0.59
CA SER A 42 -23.37 7.15 -0.50
C SER A 42 -24.34 8.33 -0.63
N PRO A 43 -25.33 8.29 -1.54
CA PRO A 43 -26.37 9.32 -1.61
C PRO A 43 -27.34 9.25 -0.43
N LEU A 44 -27.31 8.18 0.36
CA LEU A 44 -28.09 8.01 1.58
C LEU A 44 -27.33 8.52 2.82
N GLY A 45 -26.02 8.74 2.70
CA GLY A 45 -25.18 9.29 3.74
C GLY A 45 -25.17 10.82 3.72
N THR A 46 -24.35 11.39 4.61
CA THR A 46 -23.99 12.81 4.56
C THR A 46 -22.62 12.95 3.88
N SER A 47 -21.85 13.94 4.26
CA SER A 47 -20.52 14.20 3.70
C SER A 47 -19.48 13.25 4.27
N LEU A 48 -18.49 12.87 3.47
CA LEU A 48 -17.32 12.15 4.03
C LEU A 48 -16.46 13.03 4.95
N PHE A 49 -16.70 14.33 5.02
CA PHE A 49 -16.14 15.17 6.09
C PHE A 49 -16.69 14.82 7.49
N ASP A 50 -17.84 14.13 7.57
CA ASP A 50 -18.44 13.60 8.80
C ASP A 50 -17.93 12.18 9.15
N SER A 51 -16.67 11.89 8.83
CA SER A 51 -15.99 10.63 9.11
C SER A 51 -14.65 10.87 9.81
N LEU A 52 -14.01 9.82 10.34
CA LEU A 52 -12.71 9.99 11.01
C LEU A 52 -11.62 10.50 10.06
N ILE A 53 -11.62 10.05 8.81
CA ILE A 53 -10.70 10.56 7.78
C ILE A 53 -11.02 12.03 7.44
N GLY A 54 -12.28 12.38 7.28
CA GLY A 54 -12.71 13.76 7.03
C GLY A 54 -12.35 14.74 8.16
N LEU A 55 -12.56 14.32 9.41
CA LEU A 55 -12.11 15.05 10.59
C LEU A 55 -10.58 15.17 10.65
N ALA A 56 -9.86 14.11 10.26
CA ALA A 56 -8.41 14.12 10.20
C ALA A 56 -7.89 15.10 9.12
N VAL A 57 -8.50 15.16 7.94
CA VAL A 57 -8.19 16.16 6.89
C VAL A 57 -8.30 17.57 7.50
N ARG A 58 -9.45 17.90 8.12
CA ARG A 58 -9.65 19.23 8.69
C ARG A 58 -8.69 19.54 9.84
N ALA A 59 -8.34 18.55 10.65
CA ALA A 59 -7.46 18.72 11.79
C ALA A 59 -5.97 18.82 11.41
N ARG A 60 -5.52 18.08 10.41
CA ARG A 60 -4.09 17.89 10.10
C ARG A 60 -3.66 18.49 8.78
N CYS A 61 -4.53 18.48 7.77
CA CYS A 61 -4.20 18.99 6.45
C CYS A 61 -4.42 20.50 6.32
N ALA A 62 -5.39 21.07 7.05
CA ALA A 62 -5.70 22.50 6.99
C ALA A 62 -4.46 23.40 7.25
N PRO A 63 -3.61 23.16 8.27
CA PRO A 63 -2.40 23.95 8.49
C PRO A 63 -1.38 23.92 7.35
N VAL A 64 -1.31 22.83 6.58
CA VAL A 64 -0.40 22.71 5.42
C VAL A 64 -0.82 23.66 4.29
N LEU A 65 -2.10 24.04 4.26
CA LEU A 65 -2.68 24.99 3.29
C LEU A 65 -2.89 26.39 3.87
N ASP A 66 -2.18 26.72 4.96
CA ASP A 66 -2.22 28.00 5.66
C ASP A 66 -3.57 28.31 6.35
N LEU A 67 -4.36 27.28 6.65
CA LEU A 67 -5.64 27.42 7.37
C LEU A 67 -5.49 26.99 8.84
N PRO A 68 -6.32 27.53 9.76
CA PRO A 68 -6.37 27.02 11.12
C PRO A 68 -6.82 25.55 11.16
N GLU A 69 -6.34 24.80 12.16
CA GLU A 69 -6.85 23.46 12.45
C GLU A 69 -8.38 23.49 12.59
N HIS A 70 -9.03 22.44 12.10
CA HIS A 70 -10.48 22.27 12.12
C HIS A 70 -11.26 23.29 11.27
N ALA A 71 -10.61 23.98 10.32
CA ALA A 71 -11.28 24.81 9.32
C ALA A 71 -12.49 24.07 8.69
N PRO A 72 -13.63 24.75 8.44
CA PRO A 72 -14.79 24.14 7.78
C PRO A 72 -14.42 23.51 6.44
N ALA A 73 -15.12 22.44 6.06
CA ALA A 73 -14.83 21.69 4.83
C ALA A 73 -14.86 22.58 3.58
N GLU A 74 -15.86 23.46 3.45
CA GLU A 74 -15.96 24.36 2.30
C GLU A 74 -14.78 25.34 2.21
N VAL A 75 -14.38 25.93 3.34
CA VAL A 75 -13.20 26.82 3.41
C VAL A 75 -11.92 26.07 3.03
N TYR A 76 -11.79 24.81 3.47
CA TYR A 76 -10.67 23.96 3.10
C TYR A 76 -10.61 23.70 1.59
N LEU A 77 -11.76 23.34 0.98
CA LEU A 77 -11.84 23.04 -0.45
C LEU A 77 -11.64 24.27 -1.32
N GLU A 78 -12.18 25.42 -0.92
CA GLU A 78 -11.94 26.71 -1.59
C GLU A 78 -10.45 27.05 -1.60
N ARG A 79 -9.79 26.97 -0.44
CA ARG A 79 -8.35 27.23 -0.33
C ARG A 79 -7.52 26.26 -1.16
N ARG A 80 -7.90 24.98 -1.16
CA ARG A 80 -7.25 23.94 -1.99
C ARG A 80 -7.37 24.27 -3.48
N ALA A 81 -8.53 24.74 -3.92
CA ALA A 81 -8.77 25.15 -5.30
C ALA A 81 -7.99 26.41 -5.69
N GLU A 82 -7.89 27.42 -4.80
CA GLU A 82 -7.09 28.63 -5.02
C GLU A 82 -5.60 28.33 -5.27
N LEU A 83 -5.05 27.35 -4.55
CA LEU A 83 -3.64 26.94 -4.69
C LEU A 83 -3.39 26.12 -5.96
N GLY A 84 -4.39 25.35 -6.39
CA GLY A 84 -4.30 24.43 -7.52
C GLY A 84 -3.60 23.10 -7.19
N ALA A 85 -3.95 22.05 -7.91
CA ALA A 85 -3.55 20.67 -7.61
C ALA A 85 -2.03 20.44 -7.51
N ALA A 86 -1.23 21.05 -8.38
CA ALA A 86 0.22 20.86 -8.37
C ALA A 86 0.91 21.43 -7.12
N GLU A 87 0.46 22.61 -6.65
CA GLU A 87 0.99 23.22 -5.42
C GLU A 87 0.53 22.45 -4.18
N VAL A 88 -0.74 22.05 -4.16
CA VAL A 88 -1.29 21.19 -3.09
C VAL A 88 -0.49 19.89 -2.97
N ALA A 89 -0.26 19.19 -4.09
CA ALA A 89 0.53 17.97 -4.11
C ALA A 89 1.97 18.20 -3.61
N ARG A 90 2.64 19.26 -4.09
CA ARG A 90 3.99 19.62 -3.67
C ARG A 90 4.07 19.86 -2.16
N ARG A 91 3.14 20.63 -1.58
CA ARG A 91 3.13 20.95 -0.15
C ARG A 91 2.95 19.70 0.69
N PHE A 92 1.93 18.89 0.40
CA PHE A 92 1.64 17.70 1.18
C PHE A 92 2.71 16.63 1.08
N LEU A 93 3.17 16.31 -0.14
CA LEU A 93 4.18 15.28 -0.33
C LEU A 93 5.50 15.67 0.35
N ARG A 94 5.94 16.92 0.23
CA ARG A 94 7.18 17.39 0.87
C ARG A 94 7.07 17.50 2.39
N ALA A 95 5.87 17.75 2.92
CA ALA A 95 5.63 17.81 4.37
C ALA A 95 5.74 16.44 5.06
N THR A 96 5.78 15.32 4.32
CA THR A 96 5.90 13.97 4.91
C THR A 96 7.28 13.70 5.54
N GLY A 97 8.34 14.31 4.99
CA GLY A 97 9.71 13.92 5.30
C GLY A 97 10.08 12.51 4.80
N THR A 98 9.29 11.95 3.90
CA THR A 98 9.57 10.65 3.25
C THR A 98 10.73 10.79 2.27
N THR A 99 11.63 9.81 2.29
CA THR A 99 12.91 9.84 1.56
C THR A 99 12.93 8.97 0.30
N ALA A 100 11.95 8.08 0.17
CA ALA A 100 11.69 7.30 -1.04
C ALA A 100 10.24 6.78 -1.03
N PHE A 101 9.63 6.68 -2.21
CA PHE A 101 8.29 6.15 -2.42
C PHE A 101 8.33 4.97 -3.39
N LEU A 102 7.57 3.91 -3.11
CA LEU A 102 7.43 2.75 -3.98
C LEU A 102 6.01 2.70 -4.53
N LEU A 103 5.86 3.06 -5.80
CA LEU A 103 4.56 3.26 -6.43
C LEU A 103 4.10 2.01 -7.15
N ASP A 104 2.92 1.51 -6.79
CA ASP A 104 2.15 0.63 -7.65
C ASP A 104 1.44 1.46 -8.72
N GLY A 105 2.12 1.62 -9.86
CA GLY A 105 1.62 2.35 -11.04
C GLY A 105 0.54 1.60 -11.84
N GLY A 106 0.14 0.40 -11.41
CA GLY A 106 -0.91 -0.38 -12.07
C GLY A 106 -2.33 0.03 -11.68
N PHE A 107 -2.49 0.93 -10.70
CA PHE A 107 -3.78 1.50 -10.30
C PHE A 107 -4.05 2.80 -11.05
N LEU A 108 -5.15 2.86 -11.80
CA LEU A 108 -5.60 4.05 -12.53
C LEU A 108 -4.45 4.76 -13.32
N PRO A 109 -3.68 4.03 -14.14
CA PRO A 109 -2.46 4.54 -14.77
C PRO A 109 -2.68 5.77 -15.67
N ASP A 110 -3.90 5.95 -16.19
CA ASP A 110 -4.25 7.09 -17.05
C ASP A 110 -4.73 8.32 -16.28
N ALA A 111 -5.08 8.18 -14.98
CA ALA A 111 -5.65 9.25 -14.17
C ALA A 111 -4.70 9.77 -13.09
N LEU A 112 -3.68 8.99 -12.74
CA LEU A 112 -2.71 9.31 -11.68
C LEU A 112 -1.32 9.61 -12.27
N THR A 113 -0.49 10.32 -11.51
CA THR A 113 0.90 10.59 -11.90
C THR A 113 1.69 9.30 -12.14
N THR A 114 2.53 9.33 -13.18
CA THR A 114 3.64 8.37 -13.34
C THR A 114 4.69 8.55 -12.24
N THR A 115 5.54 7.55 -12.03
CA THR A 115 6.62 7.58 -11.03
C THR A 115 7.56 8.79 -11.17
N PRO A 116 8.04 9.18 -12.38
CA PRO A 116 8.86 10.39 -12.53
C PRO A 116 8.13 11.69 -12.17
N GLN A 117 6.86 11.84 -12.58
CA GLN A 117 6.05 13.01 -12.24
C GLN A 117 5.81 13.11 -10.73
N PHE A 118 5.54 11.97 -10.09
CA PHE A 118 5.39 11.89 -8.63
C PHE A 118 6.68 12.30 -7.91
N ALA A 119 7.84 11.79 -8.35
CA ALA A 119 9.14 12.12 -7.79
C ALA A 119 9.43 13.64 -7.85
N GLU A 120 9.09 14.29 -8.96
CA GLU A 120 9.24 15.74 -9.12
C GLU A 120 8.39 16.54 -8.12
N LEU A 121 7.11 16.17 -7.96
CA LEU A 121 6.20 16.79 -7.00
C LEU A 121 6.72 16.61 -5.56
N ALA A 122 7.06 15.36 -5.21
CA ALA A 122 7.58 15.00 -3.90
C ALA A 122 8.96 15.59 -3.60
N GLY A 123 9.75 15.95 -4.63
CA GLY A 123 11.11 16.45 -4.47
C GLY A 123 12.07 15.38 -3.93
N THR A 124 11.80 14.11 -4.18
CA THR A 124 12.61 12.96 -3.70
C THR A 124 12.45 11.76 -4.64
N ARG A 125 13.12 10.66 -4.32
CA ARG A 125 13.13 9.44 -5.14
C ARG A 125 11.77 8.73 -5.11
N ALA A 126 11.37 8.18 -6.24
CA ALA A 126 10.25 7.27 -6.38
C ALA A 126 10.66 6.10 -7.27
N HIS A 127 10.13 4.91 -7.00
CA HIS A 127 10.48 3.67 -7.69
C HIS A 127 9.22 2.90 -8.07
N ASP A 128 9.27 2.19 -9.20
CA ASP A 128 8.14 1.38 -9.67
C ASP A 128 8.01 0.05 -8.91
N VAL A 129 6.77 -0.31 -8.62
CA VAL A 129 6.31 -1.65 -8.25
C VAL A 129 5.37 -2.13 -9.36
N VAL A 130 5.67 -3.29 -9.94
CA VAL A 130 4.90 -3.81 -11.09
C VAL A 130 3.72 -4.64 -10.64
N ARG A 131 2.50 -4.22 -11.02
CA ARG A 131 1.26 -4.97 -10.77
C ARG A 131 1.13 -6.14 -11.73
N LEU A 132 1.18 -7.36 -11.21
CA LEU A 132 1.22 -8.60 -11.98
C LEU A 132 -0.01 -8.75 -12.89
N GLU A 133 -1.20 -8.48 -12.36
CA GLU A 133 -2.47 -8.62 -13.08
C GLU A 133 -2.55 -7.68 -14.28
N GLN A 134 -2.05 -6.45 -14.15
CA GLN A 134 -2.01 -5.48 -15.24
C GLN A 134 -1.09 -5.95 -16.38
N VAL A 135 0.02 -6.62 -16.05
CA VAL A 135 0.92 -7.21 -17.05
C VAL A 135 0.19 -8.33 -17.81
N ALA A 136 -0.50 -9.22 -17.08
CA ALA A 136 -1.28 -10.30 -17.69
C ALA A 136 -2.38 -9.75 -18.62
N GLU A 137 -3.14 -8.76 -18.14
CA GLU A 137 -4.23 -8.11 -18.89
C GLU A 137 -3.70 -7.38 -20.14
N ALA A 138 -2.47 -6.84 -20.10
CA ALA A 138 -1.87 -6.19 -21.26
C ALA A 138 -1.43 -7.16 -22.37
N VAL A 139 -1.10 -8.41 -22.04
CA VAL A 139 -0.58 -9.38 -23.03
C VAL A 139 -1.65 -10.33 -23.55
N ILE A 140 -2.73 -10.58 -22.80
CA ILE A 140 -3.71 -11.62 -23.12
C ILE A 140 -4.36 -11.41 -24.50
N GLY A 141 -4.67 -10.16 -24.88
CA GLY A 141 -5.28 -9.86 -26.18
C GLY A 141 -4.38 -10.12 -27.39
N GLY A 142 -3.06 -10.24 -27.19
CA GLY A 142 -2.07 -10.44 -28.25
C GLY A 142 -1.51 -11.86 -28.34
N THR A 143 -2.04 -12.82 -27.57
CA THR A 143 -1.49 -14.18 -27.46
C THR A 143 -2.54 -15.27 -27.65
N THR A 144 -2.08 -16.51 -27.86
CA THR A 144 -2.89 -17.72 -27.71
C THR A 144 -2.85 -18.24 -26.27
N ALA A 145 -3.74 -19.17 -25.94
CA ALA A 145 -3.73 -19.86 -24.64
C ALA A 145 -2.37 -20.49 -24.32
N ALA A 146 -1.80 -21.22 -25.29
CA ALA A 146 -0.47 -21.85 -25.16
C ALA A 146 0.67 -20.82 -25.08
N GLY A 147 0.51 -19.66 -25.74
CA GLY A 147 1.52 -18.59 -25.75
C GLY A 147 1.51 -17.70 -24.49
N PHE A 148 0.42 -17.71 -23.72
CA PHE A 148 0.21 -16.77 -22.62
C PHE A 148 1.34 -16.77 -21.59
N ALA A 149 1.76 -17.95 -21.12
CA ALA A 149 2.79 -18.06 -20.08
C ALA A 149 4.12 -17.42 -20.51
N GLY A 150 4.53 -17.63 -21.76
CA GLY A 150 5.73 -17.02 -22.33
C GLY A 150 5.57 -15.52 -22.50
N ALA A 151 4.47 -15.07 -23.10
CA ALA A 151 4.19 -13.65 -23.31
C ALA A 151 4.15 -12.86 -21.99
N PHE A 152 3.53 -13.43 -20.95
CA PHE A 152 3.50 -12.85 -19.62
C PHE A 152 4.89 -12.76 -18.99
N ALA A 153 5.67 -13.85 -19.03
CA ALA A 153 7.02 -13.87 -18.48
C ALA A 153 7.95 -12.84 -19.15
N ASP A 154 7.88 -12.74 -20.48
CA ASP A 154 8.66 -11.78 -21.26
C ASP A 154 8.29 -10.34 -20.92
N GLU A 155 7.00 -10.02 -20.87
CA GLU A 155 6.54 -8.66 -20.55
C GLU A 155 6.82 -8.30 -19.08
N LEU A 156 6.63 -9.23 -18.15
CA LEU A 156 6.99 -9.03 -16.75
C LEU A 156 8.48 -8.76 -16.60
N GLY A 157 9.34 -9.54 -17.27
CA GLY A 157 10.79 -9.34 -17.26
C GLY A 157 11.21 -7.95 -17.75
N LYS A 158 10.56 -7.44 -18.81
CA LYS A 158 10.81 -6.07 -19.31
C LYS A 158 10.44 -5.00 -18.29
N ARG A 159 9.22 -5.07 -17.71
CA ARG A 159 8.75 -4.07 -16.74
C ARG A 159 9.49 -4.15 -15.41
N ALA A 160 9.90 -5.35 -15.01
CA ALA A 160 10.63 -5.60 -13.77
C ALA A 160 12.10 -5.16 -13.83
N ALA A 161 12.66 -4.91 -15.02
CA ALA A 161 14.08 -4.58 -15.20
C ALA A 161 14.54 -3.34 -14.41
N THR A 162 13.63 -2.38 -14.18
CA THR A 162 13.89 -1.15 -13.41
C THR A 162 13.02 -1.03 -12.16
N ALA A 163 12.15 -2.01 -11.91
CA ALA A 163 11.27 -2.01 -10.75
C ALA A 163 11.99 -2.55 -9.51
N VAL A 164 11.54 -2.12 -8.34
CA VAL A 164 12.11 -2.60 -7.06
C VAL A 164 11.29 -3.72 -6.44
N GLY A 165 10.07 -3.95 -6.92
CA GLY A 165 9.17 -4.98 -6.42
C GLY A 165 8.01 -5.27 -7.35
N LEU A 166 7.20 -6.25 -6.96
CA LEU A 166 6.01 -6.71 -7.66
C LEU A 166 4.80 -6.61 -6.72
N LYS A 167 3.59 -6.49 -7.29
CA LYS A 167 2.33 -6.45 -6.54
C LYS A 167 1.32 -7.42 -7.15
N SER A 168 0.70 -8.22 -6.29
CA SER A 168 -0.47 -9.04 -6.58
C SER A 168 -1.71 -8.39 -5.96
N ILE A 169 -2.77 -8.27 -6.76
CA ILE A 169 -4.11 -7.86 -6.31
C ILE A 169 -5.09 -9.04 -6.29
N ALA A 170 -4.59 -10.28 -6.15
CA ALA A 170 -5.42 -11.49 -6.08
C ALA A 170 -6.59 -11.39 -5.08
N ALA A 171 -6.39 -10.71 -3.94
CA ALA A 171 -7.45 -10.43 -2.97
C ALA A 171 -8.71 -9.79 -3.58
N TYR A 172 -8.55 -8.84 -4.51
CA TYR A 172 -9.66 -8.17 -5.23
C TYR A 172 -10.32 -9.05 -6.31
N ARG A 173 -9.70 -10.18 -6.68
CA ARG A 173 -10.10 -10.95 -7.87
C ARG A 173 -10.61 -12.34 -7.49
N VAL A 174 -9.80 -13.07 -6.76
CA VAL A 174 -10.02 -14.49 -6.44
C VAL A 174 -9.91 -14.77 -4.95
N GLY A 175 -9.67 -13.76 -4.11
CA GLY A 175 -9.34 -13.92 -2.70
C GLY A 175 -7.89 -14.35 -2.47
N LEU A 176 -7.56 -14.67 -1.22
CA LEU A 176 -6.22 -15.03 -0.77
C LEU A 176 -6.01 -16.53 -0.56
N GLU A 177 -7.03 -17.35 -0.81
CA GLU A 177 -6.91 -18.81 -0.82
C GLU A 177 -6.25 -19.27 -2.14
N LEU A 178 -4.97 -18.98 -2.27
CA LEU A 178 -4.12 -19.42 -3.37
C LEU A 178 -3.48 -20.76 -3.01
N ALA A 179 -3.61 -21.76 -3.88
CA ALA A 179 -3.02 -23.06 -3.63
C ALA A 179 -1.49 -22.94 -3.50
N GLY A 180 -0.87 -23.76 -2.64
CA GLY A 180 0.58 -23.72 -2.43
C GLY A 180 1.39 -24.35 -3.56
N GLU A 181 0.77 -25.02 -4.52
CA GLU A 181 1.49 -25.69 -5.59
C GLU A 181 1.81 -24.72 -6.73
N ARG A 182 2.79 -25.01 -7.57
CA ARG A 182 2.96 -24.24 -8.81
C ARG A 182 2.02 -24.81 -9.89
N PRO A 183 1.24 -23.99 -10.61
CA PRO A 183 0.47 -24.46 -11.75
C PRO A 183 1.36 -25.15 -12.77
N SER A 184 0.91 -26.30 -13.27
CA SER A 184 1.49 -26.95 -14.43
C SER A 184 1.22 -26.14 -15.71
N PRO A 185 2.06 -26.28 -16.75
CA PRO A 185 1.82 -25.61 -18.04
C PRO A 185 0.43 -25.88 -18.63
N ALA A 186 -0.09 -27.10 -18.47
CA ALA A 186 -1.41 -27.48 -18.98
C ALA A 186 -2.55 -26.77 -18.23
N GLU A 187 -2.43 -26.60 -16.91
CA GLU A 187 -3.41 -25.83 -16.13
C GLU A 187 -3.41 -24.35 -16.53
N VAL A 188 -2.22 -23.77 -16.74
CA VAL A 188 -2.08 -22.37 -17.17
C VAL A 188 -2.66 -22.17 -18.55
N GLU A 189 -2.34 -23.04 -19.51
CA GLU A 189 -2.90 -22.98 -20.87
C GLU A 189 -4.42 -23.12 -20.84
N ALA A 190 -4.97 -24.08 -20.10
CA ALA A 190 -6.42 -24.26 -19.99
C ALA A 190 -7.10 -23.04 -19.37
N ALA A 191 -6.50 -22.44 -18.34
CA ALA A 191 -7.02 -21.24 -17.70
C ALA A 191 -6.96 -20.01 -18.61
N ALA A 192 -5.84 -19.81 -19.31
CA ALA A 192 -5.70 -18.76 -20.32
C ALA A 192 -6.71 -18.94 -21.47
N GLY A 193 -6.97 -20.19 -21.88
CA GLY A 193 -7.98 -20.51 -22.88
C GLY A 193 -9.39 -20.13 -22.43
N ARG A 194 -9.77 -20.41 -21.18
CA ARG A 194 -11.05 -19.96 -20.61
C ARG A 194 -11.14 -18.43 -20.56
N TRP A 195 -10.07 -17.76 -20.15
CA TRP A 195 -10.03 -16.31 -20.05
C TRP A 195 -10.16 -15.63 -21.42
N LEU A 196 -9.46 -16.14 -22.44
CA LEU A 196 -9.58 -15.69 -23.82
C LEU A 196 -10.99 -15.90 -24.38
N ALA A 197 -11.59 -17.07 -24.12
CA ALA A 197 -12.96 -17.36 -24.54
C ALA A 197 -14.00 -16.42 -23.90
N ALA A 198 -13.71 -15.92 -22.69
CA ALA A 198 -14.48 -14.89 -22.01
C ALA A 198 -14.16 -13.45 -22.46
N GLY A 199 -13.28 -13.28 -23.45
CA GLY A 199 -12.94 -11.98 -24.04
C GLY A 199 -11.70 -11.30 -23.48
N GLY A 200 -10.93 -11.93 -22.58
CA GLY A 200 -9.65 -11.41 -22.10
C GLY A 200 -9.73 -10.13 -21.25
N GLY A 201 -10.89 -9.87 -20.63
CA GLY A 201 -11.11 -8.71 -19.75
C GLY A 201 -10.50 -8.89 -18.34
N ARG A 202 -11.19 -8.44 -17.29
CA ARG A 202 -10.73 -8.56 -15.89
C ARG A 202 -10.27 -9.98 -15.56
N LEU A 203 -9.02 -10.13 -15.15
CA LEU A 203 -8.48 -11.42 -14.71
C LEU A 203 -9.11 -11.85 -13.37
N ALA A 204 -9.71 -13.04 -13.33
CA ALA A 204 -10.31 -13.63 -12.12
C ALA A 204 -10.25 -15.17 -12.13
N ASP A 205 -9.09 -15.74 -12.45
CA ASP A 205 -8.84 -17.20 -12.41
C ASP A 205 -7.67 -17.50 -11.47
N GLU A 206 -7.91 -18.30 -10.42
CA GLU A 206 -6.93 -18.60 -9.36
C GLU A 206 -5.64 -19.20 -9.92
N VAL A 207 -5.75 -20.08 -10.92
CA VAL A 207 -4.59 -20.75 -11.53
C VAL A 207 -3.67 -19.72 -12.17
N LEU A 208 -4.26 -18.73 -12.83
CA LEU A 208 -3.51 -17.65 -13.45
C LEU A 208 -2.87 -16.76 -12.38
N HIS A 209 -3.58 -16.33 -11.34
CA HIS A 209 -2.99 -15.53 -10.25
C HIS A 209 -1.80 -16.25 -9.59
N ARG A 210 -1.94 -17.56 -9.32
CA ARG A 210 -0.86 -18.40 -8.78
C ARG A 210 0.31 -18.47 -9.76
N HIS A 211 0.06 -18.62 -11.06
CA HIS A 211 1.09 -18.55 -12.09
C HIS A 211 1.82 -17.21 -12.08
N LEU A 212 1.09 -16.08 -12.03
CA LEU A 212 1.70 -14.74 -12.01
C LEU A 212 2.65 -14.59 -10.82
N VAL A 213 2.20 -15.00 -9.63
CA VAL A 213 2.99 -14.94 -8.40
C VAL A 213 4.26 -15.78 -8.52
N PHE A 214 4.16 -17.05 -8.92
CA PHE A 214 5.34 -17.91 -9.03
C PHE A 214 6.33 -17.42 -10.08
N THR A 215 5.86 -16.89 -11.20
CA THR A 215 6.71 -16.28 -12.22
C THR A 215 7.40 -15.01 -11.68
N GLY A 216 6.70 -14.18 -10.91
CA GLY A 216 7.30 -13.03 -10.22
C GLY A 216 8.35 -13.42 -9.18
N LEU A 217 8.08 -14.47 -8.38
CA LEU A 217 9.03 -15.00 -7.40
C LEU A 217 10.32 -15.50 -8.05
N ASP A 218 10.25 -16.04 -9.26
CA ASP A 218 11.45 -16.50 -9.98
C ASP A 218 12.36 -15.35 -10.43
N LEU A 219 11.85 -14.10 -10.49
CA LEU A 219 12.67 -12.91 -10.73
C LEU A 219 13.45 -12.45 -9.48
N GLY A 220 13.16 -13.02 -8.32
CA GLY A 220 13.87 -12.70 -7.07
C GLY A 220 13.53 -11.33 -6.48
N LEU A 221 12.48 -10.66 -6.96
CA LEU A 221 11.99 -9.38 -6.45
C LEU A 221 10.96 -9.58 -5.33
N PRO A 222 10.90 -8.68 -4.32
CA PRO A 222 9.86 -8.70 -3.30
C PRO A 222 8.45 -8.67 -3.92
N VAL A 223 7.54 -9.50 -3.41
CA VAL A 223 6.15 -9.57 -3.89
C VAL A 223 5.20 -9.09 -2.81
N GLN A 224 4.48 -8.01 -3.10
CA GLN A 224 3.44 -7.46 -2.27
C GLN A 224 2.09 -8.11 -2.57
N PHE A 225 1.28 -8.36 -1.54
CA PHE A 225 -0.10 -8.80 -1.66
C PHE A 225 -0.99 -7.78 -0.97
N HIS A 226 -2.03 -7.33 -1.67
CA HIS A 226 -3.13 -6.65 -0.98
C HIS A 226 -3.81 -7.61 0.00
N VAL A 227 -4.08 -7.16 1.22
CA VAL A 227 -4.76 -7.94 2.27
C VAL A 227 -5.78 -7.07 3.00
N GLY A 228 -6.97 -7.61 3.22
CA GLY A 228 -8.01 -6.96 4.03
C GLY A 228 -8.76 -5.85 3.28
N TYR A 229 -8.73 -4.65 3.86
CA TYR A 229 -9.60 -3.52 3.51
C TYR A 229 -9.45 -3.08 2.05
N GLY A 230 -10.57 -3.01 1.33
CA GLY A 230 -10.66 -2.48 -0.02
C GLY A 230 -12.11 -2.09 -0.36
N ASP A 231 -12.39 -1.97 -1.65
CA ASP A 231 -13.66 -1.53 -2.22
C ASP A 231 -14.75 -2.64 -2.22
N SER A 232 -15.89 -2.36 -2.88
CA SER A 232 -17.00 -3.32 -3.02
C SER A 232 -16.72 -4.50 -3.95
N ASP A 233 -15.63 -4.49 -4.73
CA ASP A 233 -15.20 -5.66 -5.52
C ASP A 233 -14.56 -6.72 -4.61
N VAL A 234 -14.19 -6.38 -3.37
CA VAL A 234 -13.53 -7.28 -2.44
C VAL A 234 -14.52 -8.14 -1.66
N ASP A 235 -14.39 -9.46 -1.78
CA ASP A 235 -14.97 -10.41 -0.83
C ASP A 235 -14.14 -10.43 0.47
N LEU A 236 -14.34 -9.46 1.38
CA LEU A 236 -13.45 -9.23 2.54
C LEU A 236 -13.16 -10.49 3.38
N HIS A 237 -14.13 -11.39 3.53
CA HIS A 237 -13.94 -12.66 4.26
C HIS A 237 -12.92 -13.60 3.61
N ARG A 238 -12.65 -13.45 2.30
CA ARG A 238 -11.63 -14.18 1.53
C ARG A 238 -10.29 -13.45 1.49
N CYS A 239 -10.17 -12.33 2.20
CA CYS A 239 -8.98 -11.49 2.27
C CYS A 239 -8.26 -11.58 3.63
N ASP A 240 -8.60 -12.57 4.44
CA ASP A 240 -7.81 -12.96 5.61
C ASP A 240 -6.45 -13.52 5.15
N PRO A 241 -5.32 -12.95 5.59
CA PRO A 241 -4.00 -13.41 5.16
C PRO A 241 -3.67 -14.84 5.61
N LEU A 242 -4.38 -15.41 6.60
CA LEU A 242 -4.20 -16.83 6.97
C LEU A 242 -4.47 -17.77 5.80
N LEU A 243 -5.31 -17.38 4.84
CA LEU A 243 -5.58 -18.16 3.63
C LEU A 243 -4.33 -18.34 2.75
N LEU A 244 -3.35 -17.43 2.84
CA LEU A 244 -2.07 -17.56 2.13
C LEU A 244 -1.14 -18.61 2.74
N THR A 245 -1.48 -19.23 3.87
CA THR A 245 -0.57 -20.16 4.58
C THR A 245 -0.01 -21.27 3.67
N GLY A 246 -0.82 -21.80 2.74
CA GLY A 246 -0.37 -22.79 1.76
C GLY A 246 0.74 -22.27 0.86
N LEU A 247 0.51 -21.11 0.23
CA LEU A 247 1.49 -20.42 -0.61
C LEU A 247 2.74 -20.01 0.18
N LEU A 248 2.58 -19.48 1.40
CA LEU A 248 3.69 -19.08 2.25
C LEU A 248 4.59 -20.27 2.60
N ARG A 249 4.01 -21.44 2.91
CA ARG A 249 4.78 -22.69 3.13
C ARG A 249 5.55 -23.11 1.88
N ALA A 250 4.93 -23.06 0.72
CA ALA A 250 5.53 -23.50 -0.54
C ALA A 250 6.63 -22.56 -1.08
N THR A 251 6.62 -21.30 -0.64
CA THR A 251 7.58 -20.29 -1.06
C THR A 251 8.73 -20.09 -0.07
N ARG A 252 8.70 -20.79 1.08
CA ARG A 252 9.83 -20.82 2.03
C ARG A 252 11.11 -21.26 1.36
N GLY A 253 12.23 -20.71 1.81
CA GLY A 253 13.56 -21.07 1.30
C GLY A 253 13.91 -20.50 -0.09
N ARG A 254 12.98 -19.82 -0.78
CA ARG A 254 13.28 -19.13 -2.06
C ARG A 254 14.14 -17.87 -1.90
N GLY A 255 14.25 -17.35 -0.68
CA GLY A 255 14.98 -16.11 -0.40
C GLY A 255 14.29 -14.84 -0.92
N VAL A 256 13.01 -14.91 -1.28
CA VAL A 256 12.21 -13.79 -1.80
C VAL A 256 11.24 -13.28 -0.73
N PRO A 257 11.30 -11.98 -0.37
CA PRO A 257 10.36 -11.38 0.58
C PRO A 257 8.92 -11.35 0.04
N ILE A 258 7.97 -11.69 0.91
CA ILE A 258 6.53 -11.50 0.68
C ILE A 258 6.02 -10.45 1.65
N LEU A 259 5.35 -9.42 1.15
CA LEU A 259 4.79 -8.33 1.95
C LEU A 259 3.27 -8.39 1.93
N LEU A 260 2.66 -8.44 3.10
CA LEU A 260 1.22 -8.36 3.29
C LEU A 260 0.86 -6.91 3.58
N LEU A 261 0.12 -6.28 2.67
CA LEU A 261 -0.19 -4.86 2.72
C LEU A 261 -1.55 -4.61 3.39
N HIS A 262 -1.68 -3.47 4.06
CA HIS A 262 -2.87 -2.89 4.69
C HIS A 262 -3.38 -3.69 5.89
N ASN A 263 -3.67 -4.97 5.66
CA ASN A 263 -4.03 -6.02 6.60
C ASN A 263 -5.30 -5.82 7.43
N TYR A 264 -5.80 -4.60 7.67
CA TYR A 264 -7.01 -4.37 8.45
C TYR A 264 -8.24 -5.07 7.79
N PRO A 265 -9.12 -5.75 8.55
CA PRO A 265 -9.15 -5.89 10.02
C PRO A 265 -8.31 -7.07 10.57
N PHE A 266 -7.53 -7.73 9.72
CA PHE A 266 -6.73 -8.93 10.00
C PHE A 266 -5.25 -8.64 10.34
N HIS A 267 -4.89 -7.41 10.74
CA HIS A 267 -3.50 -7.02 11.05
C HIS A 267 -2.86 -7.90 12.14
N ARG A 268 -3.64 -8.43 13.09
CA ARG A 268 -3.16 -9.43 14.07
C ARG A 268 -2.83 -10.78 13.43
N HIS A 269 -3.60 -11.23 12.44
CA HIS A 269 -3.29 -12.46 11.69
C HIS A 269 -2.02 -12.28 10.84
N ALA A 270 -1.87 -11.12 10.21
CA ALA A 270 -0.66 -10.76 9.48
C ALA A 270 0.57 -10.72 10.40
N ALA A 271 0.45 -10.13 11.60
CA ALA A 271 1.51 -10.12 12.61
C ALA A 271 1.96 -11.52 13.00
N TYR A 272 1.00 -12.44 13.20
CA TYR A 272 1.30 -13.87 13.43
C TYR A 272 2.08 -14.49 12.27
N LEU A 273 1.65 -14.27 11.03
CA LEU A 273 2.35 -14.81 9.85
C LEU A 273 3.77 -14.25 9.71
N ALA A 274 3.96 -12.95 9.94
CA ALA A 274 5.29 -12.33 9.96
C ALA A 274 6.18 -12.90 11.07
N GLN A 275 5.62 -13.29 12.22
CA GLN A 275 6.37 -13.93 13.28
C GLN A 275 6.82 -15.34 12.88
N VAL A 276 5.94 -16.14 12.28
CA VAL A 276 6.20 -17.58 12.04
C VAL A 276 6.92 -17.89 10.72
N PHE A 277 6.80 -17.03 9.70
CA PHE A 277 7.48 -17.20 8.41
C PHE A 277 8.63 -16.20 8.24
N GLU A 278 9.84 -16.71 7.97
CA GLU A 278 11.10 -15.93 7.88
C GLU A 278 11.06 -14.84 6.81
N HIS A 279 10.30 -15.07 5.73
CA HIS A 279 10.26 -14.23 4.54
C HIS A 279 8.99 -13.37 4.43
N VAL A 280 8.14 -13.34 5.47
CA VAL A 280 6.89 -12.56 5.48
C VAL A 280 7.06 -11.26 6.25
N PHE A 281 6.56 -10.17 5.67
CA PHE A 281 6.62 -8.80 6.16
C PHE A 281 5.23 -8.16 6.11
N VAL A 282 4.99 -7.13 6.92
CA VAL A 282 3.67 -6.53 7.09
C VAL A 282 3.72 -5.01 7.21
N ASP A 283 2.61 -4.36 6.91
CA ASP A 283 2.36 -2.95 7.19
C ASP A 283 0.92 -2.73 7.72
N ALA A 284 0.56 -1.46 7.95
CA ALA A 284 -0.81 -1.04 8.22
C ALA A 284 -1.17 0.23 7.41
N GLY A 285 -0.71 0.30 6.15
CA GLY A 285 -1.15 1.34 5.21
C GLY A 285 -2.66 1.30 5.01
N LEU A 286 -3.23 2.32 4.36
CA LEU A 286 -4.68 2.50 4.15
C LEU A 286 -5.47 2.79 5.43
N ILE A 287 -5.50 1.83 6.36
CA ILE A 287 -6.23 1.98 7.63
C ILE A 287 -5.68 3.12 8.46
N THR A 288 -4.37 3.43 8.35
CA THR A 288 -3.75 4.49 9.13
C THR A 288 -4.38 5.85 8.88
N HIS A 289 -4.66 6.24 7.64
CA HIS A 289 -5.34 7.52 7.37
C HIS A 289 -6.87 7.41 7.54
N ASN A 290 -7.47 6.25 7.26
CA ASN A 290 -8.90 6.02 7.40
C ASN A 290 -9.40 6.02 8.86
N ALA A 291 -8.63 5.46 9.79
CA ALA A 291 -8.98 5.40 11.20
C ALA A 291 -8.81 6.75 11.93
N GLY A 292 -8.22 7.77 11.29
CA GLY A 292 -7.98 9.08 11.88
C GLY A 292 -7.29 8.98 13.25
N PHE A 293 -7.87 9.61 14.28
CA PHE A 293 -7.30 9.59 15.64
C PHE A 293 -7.22 8.19 16.28
N ARG A 294 -7.88 7.17 15.72
CA ARG A 294 -7.84 5.78 16.18
C ARG A 294 -6.72 4.95 15.54
N ALA A 295 -6.02 5.47 14.54
CA ALA A 295 -4.88 4.78 13.91
C ALA A 295 -3.80 4.27 14.91
N PRO A 296 -3.46 5.00 15.99
CA PRO A 296 -2.54 4.50 17.02
C PRO A 296 -2.91 3.13 17.61
N ALA A 297 -4.21 2.84 17.75
CA ALA A 297 -4.65 1.56 18.31
C ALA A 297 -4.34 0.40 17.34
N VAL A 298 -4.59 0.58 16.05
CA VAL A 298 -4.31 -0.44 15.02
C VAL A 298 -2.81 -0.72 14.93
N LEU A 299 -1.99 0.33 14.94
CA LEU A 299 -0.53 0.17 14.91
C LEU A 299 -0.01 -0.55 16.17
N ALA A 300 -0.54 -0.22 17.34
CA ALA A 300 -0.18 -0.91 18.58
C ALA A 300 -0.54 -2.42 18.51
N GLU A 301 -1.72 -2.77 17.98
CA GLU A 301 -2.15 -4.16 17.81
C GLU A 301 -1.28 -4.94 16.81
N LEU A 302 -0.82 -4.31 15.74
CA LEU A 302 0.14 -4.94 14.81
C LEU A 302 1.48 -5.25 15.52
N LEU A 303 1.96 -4.31 16.33
CA LEU A 303 3.24 -4.40 17.06
C LEU A 303 3.19 -5.33 18.29
N GLU A 304 2.02 -5.83 18.69
CA GLU A 304 1.88 -6.82 19.79
C GLU A 304 2.71 -8.08 19.51
N LEU A 305 2.75 -8.52 18.25
CA LEU A 305 3.34 -9.80 17.87
C LEU A 305 4.35 -9.71 16.73
N ALA A 306 4.19 -8.76 15.81
CA ALA A 306 5.05 -8.66 14.63
C ALA A 306 6.49 -8.29 15.05
N PRO A 307 7.51 -9.06 14.60
CA PRO A 307 8.89 -8.67 14.83
C PRO A 307 9.18 -7.31 14.19
N PHE A 308 9.76 -6.36 14.92
CA PHE A 308 10.01 -5.00 14.39
C PHE A 308 10.83 -4.97 13.10
N GLY A 309 11.73 -5.94 12.92
CA GLY A 309 12.50 -6.14 11.68
C GLY A 309 11.68 -6.61 10.48
N LYS A 310 10.36 -6.80 10.65
CA LYS A 310 9.42 -7.28 9.63
C LYS A 310 8.19 -6.38 9.44
N VAL A 311 8.14 -5.25 10.13
CA VAL A 311 7.10 -4.23 9.96
C VAL A 311 7.66 -3.10 9.10
N LEU A 312 6.89 -2.61 8.14
CA LEU A 312 7.28 -1.48 7.29
C LEU A 312 6.22 -0.38 7.35
N PHE A 313 6.63 0.84 7.02
CA PHE A 313 5.74 1.99 6.86
C PHE A 313 5.21 2.09 5.42
N SER A 314 3.90 2.07 5.26
CA SER A 314 3.24 2.44 4.01
C SER A 314 2.10 3.42 4.28
N THR A 315 1.81 4.29 3.32
CA THR A 315 0.60 5.13 3.37
C THR A 315 -0.59 4.46 2.70
N ASP A 316 -0.33 3.70 1.63
CA ASP A 316 -1.31 3.28 0.63
C ASP A 316 -2.11 4.46 0.05
N ALA A 317 -1.53 5.66 0.08
CA ALA A 317 -2.22 6.84 -0.41
C ALA A 317 -2.34 6.83 -1.93
N PHE A 318 -3.51 7.19 -2.44
CA PHE A 318 -3.78 7.39 -3.87
C PHE A 318 -4.54 8.69 -4.11
N GLY A 319 -4.36 9.30 -5.28
CA GLY A 319 -5.15 10.45 -5.72
C GLY A 319 -4.89 11.72 -4.94
N LEU A 320 -5.37 11.81 -3.69
CA LEU A 320 -5.23 12.95 -2.80
C LEU A 320 -3.87 12.94 -2.08
N ALA A 321 -3.08 14.00 -2.28
CA ALA A 321 -1.81 14.18 -1.57
C ALA A 321 -2.01 14.34 -0.05
N GLU A 322 -3.19 14.75 0.39
CA GLU A 322 -3.61 14.77 1.79
C GLU A 322 -3.40 13.41 2.49
N LEU A 323 -3.70 12.30 1.81
CA LEU A 323 -3.63 10.96 2.38
C LEU A 323 -2.20 10.57 2.76
N TYR A 324 -1.21 11.05 2.00
CA TYR A 324 0.21 10.88 2.33
C TYR A 324 0.58 11.57 3.64
N HIS A 325 0.14 12.82 3.78
CA HIS A 325 0.38 13.59 4.99
C HIS A 325 -0.33 12.99 6.20
N LEU A 326 -1.60 12.59 6.04
CA LEU A 326 -2.36 11.91 7.10
C LEU A 326 -1.74 10.59 7.52
N GLY A 327 -1.44 9.71 6.56
CA GLY A 327 -0.81 8.42 6.82
C GLY A 327 0.50 8.58 7.58
N THR A 328 1.33 9.53 7.15
CA THR A 328 2.61 9.84 7.81
C THR A 328 2.42 10.41 9.21
N ALA A 329 1.57 11.43 9.38
CA ALA A 329 1.37 12.09 10.66
C ALA A 329 0.75 11.15 11.70
N LEU A 330 -0.23 10.34 11.30
CA LEU A 330 -0.91 9.39 12.18
C LEU A 330 -0.02 8.18 12.50
N PHE A 331 0.82 7.72 11.57
CA PHE A 331 1.85 6.73 11.86
C PHE A 331 2.85 7.23 12.89
N ARG A 332 3.43 8.43 12.71
CA ARG A 332 4.37 9.04 13.67
C ARG A 332 3.72 9.21 15.05
N GLN A 333 2.45 9.60 15.09
CA GLN A 333 1.69 9.67 16.33
C GLN A 333 1.55 8.30 16.99
N GLY A 334 1.09 7.29 16.26
CA GLY A 334 0.90 5.95 16.79
C GLY A 334 2.20 5.35 17.32
N LEU A 335 3.30 5.56 16.61
CA LEU A 335 4.62 5.12 17.03
C LEU A 335 5.08 5.86 18.29
N SER A 336 4.88 7.17 18.36
CA SER A 336 5.21 7.97 19.55
C SER A 336 4.43 7.53 20.78
N ASP A 337 3.13 7.26 20.63
CA ASP A 337 2.27 6.85 21.74
C ASP A 337 2.61 5.44 22.23
N PHE A 338 2.86 4.50 21.31
CA PHE A 338 3.32 3.14 21.64
C PHE A 338 4.64 3.17 22.41
N LEU A 339 5.63 3.90 21.91
CA LEU A 339 6.96 3.99 22.53
C LEU A 339 6.93 4.72 23.86
N ARG A 340 6.14 5.80 23.97
CA ARG A 340 5.97 6.54 25.23
C ARG A 340 5.38 5.64 26.32
N ALA A 341 4.39 4.83 25.97
CA ALA A 341 3.80 3.86 26.90
C ALA A 341 4.84 2.81 27.34
N ALA A 342 5.62 2.26 26.40
CA ALA A 342 6.66 1.27 26.71
C ALA A 342 7.79 1.84 27.60
N LEU A 343 8.25 3.06 27.31
CA LEU A 343 9.27 3.76 28.09
C LEU A 343 8.76 4.08 29.51
N ALA A 344 7.52 4.57 29.63
CA ALA A 344 6.92 4.87 30.93
C ALA A 344 6.71 3.62 31.81
N ALA A 345 6.50 2.47 31.18
CA ALA A 345 6.37 1.17 31.85
C ALA A 345 7.72 0.48 32.12
N ASP A 346 8.85 1.09 31.77
CA ASP A 346 10.19 0.49 31.81
C ASP A 346 10.27 -0.87 31.05
N ALA A 347 9.41 -1.03 30.03
CA ALA A 347 9.35 -2.23 29.20
C ALA A 347 10.30 -2.18 28.00
N MET A 348 10.85 -1.00 27.71
CA MET A 348 11.75 -0.76 26.58
C MET A 348 12.75 0.35 26.94
N SER A 349 14.03 0.18 26.60
CA SER A 349 15.02 1.24 26.73
C SER A 349 14.88 2.28 25.62
N GLU A 350 15.35 3.51 25.83
CA GLU A 350 15.38 4.53 24.77
C GLU A 350 16.18 4.06 23.54
N LYS A 351 17.26 3.30 23.75
CA LYS A 351 18.06 2.72 22.67
C LYS A 351 17.25 1.74 21.82
N ASP A 352 16.44 0.90 22.46
CA ASP A 352 15.58 -0.05 21.75
C ASP A 352 14.44 0.67 21.02
N ALA A 353 13.89 1.73 21.61
CA ALA A 353 12.88 2.57 20.99
C ALA A 353 13.40 3.23 19.70
N VAL A 354 14.59 3.83 19.74
CA VAL A 354 15.24 4.42 18.56
C VAL A 354 15.51 3.36 17.48
N ARG A 355 15.98 2.16 17.89
CA ARG A 355 16.21 1.05 16.96
C ARG A 355 14.92 0.59 16.29
N LEU A 356 13.83 0.47 17.04
CA LEU A 356 12.51 0.11 16.50
C LEU A 356 12.07 1.13 15.45
N CYS A 357 12.18 2.43 15.75
CA CYS A 357 11.85 3.49 14.81
C CYS A 357 12.62 3.36 13.49
N ALA A 358 13.94 3.17 13.55
CA ALA A 358 14.76 3.02 12.36
C ALA A 358 14.34 1.80 11.51
N LEU A 359 14.08 0.66 12.16
CA LEU A 359 13.63 -0.56 11.50
C LEU A 359 12.34 -0.35 10.72
N VAL A 360 11.28 0.10 11.41
CA VAL A 360 9.95 0.24 10.82
C VAL A 360 9.88 1.41 9.84
N GLY A 361 10.57 2.50 10.15
CA GLY A 361 10.53 3.72 9.33
C GLY A 361 11.25 3.58 7.99
N HIS A 362 12.44 2.97 7.95
CA HIS A 362 13.19 2.91 6.69
C HIS A 362 14.16 1.72 6.51
N GLU A 363 14.78 1.17 7.56
CA GLU A 363 15.84 0.17 7.39
C GLU A 363 15.31 -1.14 6.79
N ASN A 364 14.12 -1.56 7.21
CA ASN A 364 13.49 -2.76 6.64
C ASN A 364 13.23 -2.58 5.14
N ALA A 365 12.61 -1.46 4.75
CA ALA A 365 12.33 -1.18 3.34
C ALA A 365 13.63 -1.11 2.51
N LYS A 366 14.65 -0.37 2.98
CA LYS A 366 15.95 -0.28 2.30
C LYS A 366 16.59 -1.65 2.09
N ARG A 367 16.57 -2.52 3.11
CA ARG A 367 17.13 -3.88 3.06
C ARG A 367 16.34 -4.79 2.13
N ILE A 368 15.01 -4.81 2.23
CA ILE A 368 14.12 -5.72 1.51
C ILE A 368 14.11 -5.38 0.01
N TYR A 369 14.00 -4.10 -0.31
CA TYR A 369 13.92 -3.60 -1.68
C TYR A 369 15.29 -3.23 -2.27
N ARG A 370 16.38 -3.43 -1.52
CA ARG A 370 17.77 -3.18 -1.96
C ARG A 370 18.00 -1.75 -2.49
N LEU A 371 17.36 -0.76 -1.87
CA LEU A 371 17.33 0.64 -2.33
C LEU A 371 18.67 1.38 -2.23
N GLU A 372 19.71 0.75 -1.67
CA GLU A 372 21.09 1.27 -1.68
C GLU A 372 21.82 0.97 -3.00
N HIS A 373 21.25 0.11 -3.84
CA HIS A 373 21.79 -0.31 -5.13
C HIS A 373 21.00 0.24 -6.33
N VAL A 374 20.04 1.14 -6.07
CA VAL A 374 19.09 1.68 -7.05
C VAL A 374 19.19 3.20 -7.13
#